data_AF-A0A6G7T0B9-F1
#
_entry.id   AF-A0A6G7T0B9-F1
#
_cell.length_a   1.000
_cell.length_b   1.000
_cell.length_c   1.000
_cell.angle_alpha   90.00
_cell.angle_beta   90.00
_cell.angle_gamma   90.00
#
_symmetry.space_group_name_H-M   'P 1'
#
loop_
_entity.id
_entity.type
_entity.pdbx_description
1 polymer ?
#
loop_
_entity_poly.entity_id
_entity_poly.type
_entity_poly.pdbx_seq_one_letter_code
_entity_poly.pdbx_strand_id
1 'polypeptide(L)'
;MIIAAAQFLPVPGDIEANAARMAGLVTEAAERGAGLVAFPELALTTYDLDLIAADPLGMTVTEDDARLAPVREACRAAGAAAVVNAAGRASGAGSRPAISSFVIGPDGALVTRYDKVHLFGDEKALFAPGTTEGRFTLGGIRFALATCFDNSFPEVPARAAADGCRVYLASSFHGAAERVARYAQQARDHGLHVLLANGLGTGNAPAGCGLSGAWLPSGERVAAAAEWTGTGPGDGAELVLTDVRDRITLMADPAVAAIPVKECGEPLVDVRTAAPTLRVAEDLHDALGAFALLREGVLQRLLVAQESLPDGLRLQFVEGYRPPGLQRRYFEGYTDELRAAHPHWDAARLHQAASRYVSPPEIAPHSAGGAVDLTLVTAEGDEVDMGTPINASPEESDGACYTAAPDLTPAARAHRRVLNAALTAAGLVNYPTEWWHWSYGDRYWALATGAEHALYGPKERDGQ
;
A
#
# COMPACT_ATOMS: atom_id res chain seq x y z
N MET A 1 4.92 10.31 2.55
CA MET A 1 5.93 10.86 1.64
C MET A 1 5.34 10.66 0.27
N ILE A 2 5.27 11.70 -0.54
CA ILE A 2 4.87 11.53 -1.94
C ILE A 2 6.09 11.03 -2.71
N ILE A 3 5.90 10.06 -3.59
CA ILE A 3 6.92 9.58 -4.53
C ILE A 3 6.42 9.73 -5.95
N ALA A 4 7.34 9.88 -6.91
CA ALA A 4 7.02 10.09 -8.30
C ALA A 4 7.74 9.10 -9.23
N ALA A 5 7.05 8.60 -10.25
CA ALA A 5 7.68 7.99 -11.41
C ALA A 5 7.72 9.02 -12.55
N ALA A 6 8.88 9.18 -13.16
CA ALA A 6 9.08 10.09 -14.27
C ALA A 6 9.10 9.35 -15.60
N GLN A 7 8.08 9.61 -16.42
CA GLN A 7 7.96 9.11 -17.77
C GLN A 7 8.44 10.19 -18.74
N PHE A 8 9.56 9.95 -19.42
CA PHE A 8 10.10 10.89 -20.40
C PHE A 8 10.81 10.12 -21.53
N LEU A 9 11.01 10.79 -22.67
CA LEU A 9 11.77 10.24 -23.79
C LEU A 9 13.24 10.64 -23.66
N PRO A 10 14.16 9.72 -23.35
CA PRO A 10 15.59 10.03 -23.28
C PRO A 10 16.19 10.17 -24.68
N VAL A 11 17.24 10.98 -24.80
CA VAL A 11 18.05 11.10 -26.02
C VAL A 11 19.03 9.93 -26.05
N PRO A 12 18.98 9.04 -27.07
CA PRO A 12 19.85 7.86 -27.14
C PRO A 12 21.34 8.22 -27.03
N GLY A 13 22.02 7.63 -26.05
CA GLY A 13 23.46 7.80 -25.82
C GLY A 13 23.91 9.15 -25.25
N ASP A 14 23.03 10.16 -25.12
CA ASP A 14 23.40 11.48 -24.58
C ASP A 14 23.17 11.53 -23.05
N ILE A 15 24.13 10.99 -22.31
CA ILE A 15 24.08 10.89 -20.84
C ILE A 15 23.92 12.28 -20.20
N GLU A 16 24.64 13.28 -20.69
CA GLU A 16 24.61 14.64 -20.18
C GLU A 16 23.24 15.30 -20.38
N ALA A 17 22.66 15.20 -21.57
CA ALA A 17 21.31 15.72 -21.83
C ALA A 17 20.26 14.99 -20.99
N ASN A 18 20.36 13.67 -20.86
CA ASN A 18 19.44 12.88 -20.05
C ASN A 18 19.57 13.21 -18.56
N ALA A 19 20.80 13.38 -18.04
CA ALA A 19 21.02 13.80 -16.66
C ALA A 19 20.43 15.18 -16.38
N ALA A 20 20.61 16.14 -17.30
CA ALA A 20 20.00 17.47 -17.19
C ALA A 20 18.46 17.41 -17.22
N ARG A 21 17.89 16.55 -18.08
CA ARG A 21 16.44 16.33 -18.13
C ARG A 21 15.91 15.70 -16.84
N MET A 22 16.58 14.67 -16.32
CA MET A 22 16.24 14.05 -15.04
C MET A 22 16.31 15.07 -13.89
N ALA A 23 17.32 15.94 -13.86
CA ALA A 23 17.44 17.00 -12.87
C ALA A 23 16.23 17.97 -12.91
N GLY A 24 15.78 18.37 -14.09
CA GLY A 24 14.56 19.17 -14.24
C GLY A 24 13.31 18.46 -13.71
N LEU A 25 13.18 17.16 -13.96
CA LEU A 25 12.06 16.34 -13.48
C LEU A 25 12.08 16.11 -11.97
N VAL A 26 13.27 16.03 -11.37
CA VAL A 26 13.43 16.01 -9.91
C VAL A 26 12.89 17.31 -9.31
N THR A 27 13.28 18.46 -9.86
CA THR A 27 12.79 19.77 -9.41
C THR A 27 11.27 19.87 -9.55
N GLU A 28 10.71 19.55 -10.71
CA GLU A 28 9.26 19.64 -10.96
C GLU A 28 8.45 18.72 -10.03
N ALA A 29 8.92 17.48 -9.82
CA ALA A 29 8.26 16.56 -8.91
C ALA A 29 8.31 17.05 -7.45
N ALA A 30 9.43 17.63 -7.03
CA ALA A 30 9.60 18.18 -5.69
C ALA A 30 8.73 19.43 -5.46
N GLU A 31 8.56 20.30 -6.47
CA GLU A 31 7.59 21.40 -6.43
C GLU A 31 6.15 20.90 -6.23
N ARG A 32 5.87 19.68 -6.68
CA ARG A 32 4.60 18.96 -6.46
C ARG A 32 4.59 18.12 -5.17
N GLY A 33 5.60 18.28 -4.32
CA GLY A 33 5.71 17.67 -2.99
C GLY A 33 6.36 16.28 -2.96
N ALA A 34 6.90 15.77 -4.06
CA ALA A 34 7.57 14.48 -4.09
C ALA A 34 8.91 14.51 -3.33
N GLY A 35 9.12 13.54 -2.44
CA GLY A 35 10.39 13.35 -1.71
C GLY A 35 11.33 12.35 -2.39
N LEU A 36 10.86 11.62 -3.41
CA LEU A 36 11.67 10.70 -4.22
C LEU A 36 11.12 10.63 -5.65
N VAL A 37 12.00 10.61 -6.65
CA VAL A 37 11.66 10.41 -8.06
C VAL A 37 12.38 9.19 -8.62
N ALA A 38 11.65 8.28 -9.26
CA ALA A 38 12.21 7.10 -9.92
C ALA A 38 12.14 7.24 -11.44
N PHE A 39 13.23 6.85 -12.11
CA PHE A 39 13.34 6.86 -13.57
C PHE A 39 13.25 5.43 -14.17
N PRO A 40 12.96 5.28 -15.47
CA PRO A 40 12.92 3.97 -16.11
C PRO A 40 14.26 3.26 -16.16
N GLU A 41 14.25 1.95 -16.47
CA GLU A 41 15.47 1.16 -16.69
C GLU A 41 16.35 1.78 -17.79
N LEU A 42 17.67 1.85 -17.54
CA LEU A 42 18.68 2.42 -18.45
C LEU A 42 18.35 3.84 -18.99
N ALA A 43 17.46 4.59 -18.34
CA ALA A 43 16.99 5.87 -18.85
C ALA A 43 18.09 6.93 -19.03
N LEU A 44 19.25 6.78 -18.36
CA LEU A 44 20.38 7.69 -18.55
C LEU A 44 21.05 7.50 -19.93
N THR A 45 21.08 6.28 -20.45
CA THR A 45 21.71 5.92 -21.73
C THR A 45 20.69 5.64 -22.84
N THR A 46 19.42 5.44 -22.48
CA THR A 46 18.40 4.69 -23.23
C THR A 46 18.65 3.18 -23.17
N TYR A 47 17.58 2.38 -23.23
CA TYR A 47 17.65 0.91 -23.36
C TYR A 47 18.10 0.53 -24.79
N ASP A 48 19.36 0.79 -25.11
CA ASP A 48 20.00 0.47 -26.39
C ASP A 48 21.33 -0.23 -26.11
N LEU A 49 21.31 -1.56 -26.21
CA LEU A 49 22.44 -2.41 -25.88
C LEU A 49 23.59 -2.28 -26.90
N ASP A 50 23.26 -1.94 -28.15
CA ASP A 50 24.23 -1.80 -29.23
C ASP A 50 25.02 -0.51 -29.06
N LEU A 51 24.36 0.60 -28.68
CA LEU A 51 25.04 1.84 -28.31
C LEU A 51 25.98 1.64 -27.12
N ILE A 52 25.52 0.94 -26.08
CA ILE A 52 26.34 0.66 -24.89
C ILE A 52 27.54 -0.23 -25.25
N ALA A 53 27.34 -1.23 -26.10
CA ALA A 53 28.42 -2.12 -26.55
C ALA A 53 29.43 -1.42 -27.47
N ALA A 54 28.99 -0.43 -28.26
CA ALA A 54 29.84 0.31 -29.18
C ALA A 54 30.80 1.28 -28.48
N ASP A 55 30.40 1.84 -27.33
CA ASP A 55 31.28 2.68 -26.49
C ASP A 55 31.12 2.37 -24.99
N PRO A 56 31.71 1.26 -24.49
CA PRO A 56 31.54 0.86 -23.10
C PRO A 56 32.12 1.84 -22.08
N LEU A 57 33.07 2.70 -22.47
CA LEU A 57 33.63 3.71 -21.56
C LEU A 57 32.75 4.95 -21.51
N GLY A 58 32.35 5.47 -22.67
CA GLY A 58 31.45 6.63 -22.73
C GLY A 58 30.04 6.31 -22.25
N MET A 59 29.52 5.11 -22.48
CA MET A 59 28.14 4.72 -22.14
C MET A 59 27.97 4.12 -20.75
N THR A 60 29.01 4.07 -19.93
CA THR A 60 28.91 3.61 -18.53
C THR A 60 29.22 4.72 -17.55
N VAL A 61 28.65 4.65 -16.35
CA VAL A 61 28.89 5.60 -15.26
C VAL A 61 29.31 4.89 -13.97
N THR A 62 30.15 5.54 -13.18
CA THR A 62 30.40 5.15 -11.77
C THR A 62 29.49 5.92 -10.83
N GLU A 63 29.47 5.53 -9.56
CA GLU A 63 28.75 6.24 -8.51
C GLU A 63 29.14 7.73 -8.45
N ASP A 64 30.43 8.04 -8.53
CA ASP A 64 30.94 9.43 -8.48
C ASP A 64 31.13 10.08 -9.86
N ASP A 65 30.45 9.57 -10.90
CA ASP A 65 30.59 10.12 -12.25
C ASP A 65 30.11 11.58 -12.32
N ALA A 66 30.96 12.46 -12.85
CA ALA A 66 30.70 13.90 -12.92
C ALA A 66 29.43 14.24 -13.73
N ARG A 67 29.02 13.37 -14.67
CA ARG A 67 27.81 13.57 -15.47
C ARG A 67 26.52 13.42 -14.66
N LEU A 68 26.59 12.84 -13.46
CA LEU A 68 25.45 12.80 -12.51
C LEU A 68 25.34 14.10 -11.68
N ALA A 69 26.28 15.05 -11.80
CA ALA A 69 26.26 16.29 -11.02
C ALA A 69 24.93 17.06 -11.14
N PRO A 70 24.31 17.25 -12.33
CA PRO A 70 23.03 17.95 -12.43
C PRO A 70 21.93 17.34 -11.55
N VAL A 71 21.83 16.00 -11.49
CA VAL A 71 20.83 15.31 -10.65
C VAL A 71 21.16 15.49 -9.17
N ARG A 72 22.45 15.39 -8.78
CA ARG A 72 22.88 15.59 -7.39
C ARG A 72 22.59 17.01 -6.90
N GLU A 73 22.83 18.02 -7.74
CA GLU A 73 22.49 19.41 -7.44
C GLU A 73 20.98 19.60 -7.30
N ALA A 74 20.19 19.04 -8.22
CA ALA A 74 18.72 19.10 -8.13
C ALA A 74 18.19 18.43 -6.85
N CYS A 75 18.70 17.26 -6.48
CA CYS A 75 18.36 16.59 -5.23
C CYS A 75 18.65 17.48 -4.01
N ARG A 76 19.83 18.13 -3.96
CA ARG A 76 20.20 19.06 -2.87
C ARG A 76 19.31 20.29 -2.81
N ALA A 77 19.06 20.92 -3.95
CA ALA A 77 18.26 22.14 -4.03
C ALA A 77 16.80 21.88 -3.66
N ALA A 78 16.26 20.73 -4.09
CA ALA A 78 14.86 20.37 -3.89
C ALA A 78 14.59 19.63 -2.57
N GLY A 79 15.62 19.10 -1.91
CA GLY A 79 15.46 18.24 -0.73
C GLY A 79 14.77 16.90 -1.05
N ALA A 80 14.92 16.40 -2.29
CA ALA A 80 14.29 15.19 -2.79
C ALA A 80 15.33 14.18 -3.28
N ALA A 81 15.03 12.88 -3.17
CA ALA A 81 15.89 11.82 -3.68
C ALA A 81 15.58 11.45 -5.14
N ALA A 82 16.51 10.80 -5.82
CA ALA A 82 16.33 10.29 -7.18
C ALA A 82 16.85 8.84 -7.32
N VAL A 83 16.12 8.00 -8.05
CA VAL A 83 16.58 6.67 -8.48
C VAL A 83 16.94 6.75 -9.96
N VAL A 84 18.23 6.96 -10.23
CA VAL A 84 18.79 7.09 -11.58
C VAL A 84 19.25 5.73 -12.07
N ASN A 85 18.81 5.33 -13.27
CA ASN A 85 19.17 4.02 -13.83
C ASN A 85 20.05 4.14 -15.06
N ALA A 86 21.15 3.40 -15.08
CA ALA A 86 22.17 3.48 -16.13
C ALA A 86 22.96 2.16 -16.25
N ALA A 87 23.81 2.07 -17.28
CA ALA A 87 24.86 1.06 -17.30
C ALA A 87 25.94 1.44 -16.28
N GLY A 88 25.96 0.76 -15.14
CA GLY A 88 26.89 1.03 -14.06
C GLY A 88 28.21 0.31 -14.28
N ARG A 89 29.30 1.07 -14.25
CA ARG A 89 30.65 0.51 -14.34
C ARG A 89 30.95 -0.31 -13.08
N ALA A 90 31.54 -1.49 -13.28
CA ALA A 90 31.98 -2.36 -12.20
C ALA A 90 33.35 -1.93 -11.65
N SER A 91 33.59 -2.26 -10.39
CA SER A 91 34.87 -2.04 -9.72
C SER A 91 35.87 -3.12 -10.16
N GLY A 92 36.65 -2.86 -11.21
CA GLY A 92 37.67 -3.80 -11.70
C GLY A 92 38.00 -3.59 -13.18
N ALA A 93 39.29 -3.58 -13.53
CA ALA A 93 39.72 -3.49 -14.92
C ALA A 93 39.24 -4.72 -15.70
N GLY A 94 38.51 -4.51 -16.80
CA GLY A 94 37.99 -5.59 -17.66
C GLY A 94 36.70 -6.26 -17.20
N SER A 95 36.10 -5.81 -16.09
CA SER A 95 34.78 -6.29 -15.65
C SER A 95 33.67 -5.76 -16.56
N ARG A 96 32.70 -6.63 -16.90
CA ARG A 96 31.47 -6.21 -17.59
C ARG A 96 30.68 -5.24 -16.70
N PRO A 97 30.02 -4.22 -17.28
CA PRO A 97 29.15 -3.33 -16.53
C PRO A 97 27.94 -4.09 -15.98
N ALA A 98 27.15 -3.44 -15.12
CA ALA A 98 25.86 -3.91 -14.65
C ALA A 98 24.74 -2.97 -15.14
N ILE A 99 23.49 -3.44 -15.11
CA ILE A 99 22.33 -2.55 -15.19
C ILE A 99 22.07 -2.07 -13.77
N SER A 100 22.33 -0.79 -13.50
CA SER A 100 22.42 -0.27 -12.14
C SER A 100 21.39 0.82 -11.85
N SER A 101 20.80 0.75 -10.66
CA SER A 101 20.03 1.82 -10.03
C SER A 101 20.89 2.52 -8.98
N PHE A 102 21.14 3.81 -9.17
CA PHE A 102 21.80 4.69 -8.21
C PHE A 102 20.75 5.51 -7.46
N VAL A 103 20.64 5.30 -6.15
CA VAL A 103 19.76 6.11 -5.30
C VAL A 103 20.58 7.29 -4.77
N ILE A 104 20.27 8.47 -5.27
CA ILE A 104 20.87 9.74 -4.85
C ILE A 104 19.93 10.36 -3.80
N GLY A 105 20.47 10.63 -2.61
CA GLY A 105 19.73 11.19 -1.48
C GLY A 105 19.42 12.67 -1.62
N PRO A 106 18.59 13.24 -0.72
CA PRO A 106 18.23 14.65 -0.71
C PRO A 106 19.42 15.59 -0.38
N ASP A 107 20.53 15.05 0.13
CA ASP A 107 21.81 15.74 0.31
C ASP A 107 22.74 15.60 -0.91
N GLY A 108 22.24 14.95 -1.98
CA GLY A 108 22.99 14.67 -3.20
C GLY A 108 24.07 13.59 -3.03
N ALA A 109 24.14 12.90 -1.89
CA ALA A 109 25.04 11.77 -1.68
C ALA A 109 24.44 10.46 -2.23
N LEU A 110 25.26 9.43 -2.45
CA LEU A 110 24.76 8.11 -2.79
C LEU A 110 24.18 7.44 -1.52
N VAL A 111 22.92 7.02 -1.57
CA VAL A 111 22.25 6.25 -0.52
C VAL A 111 22.49 4.76 -0.71
N THR A 112 22.29 4.28 -1.93
CA THR A 112 22.57 2.88 -2.28
C THR A 112 22.77 2.72 -3.79
N ARG A 113 23.43 1.62 -4.17
CA ARG A 113 23.49 1.11 -5.53
C ARG A 113 22.87 -0.28 -5.55
N TYR A 114 22.02 -0.52 -6.53
CA TYR A 114 21.49 -1.84 -6.85
C TYR A 114 21.88 -2.21 -8.27
N ASP A 115 22.37 -3.43 -8.45
CA ASP A 115 22.68 -3.99 -9.77
C ASP A 115 21.66 -5.11 -10.06
N LYS A 116 21.02 -5.06 -11.24
CA LYS A 116 20.00 -6.01 -11.69
C LYS A 116 20.49 -7.45 -11.54
N VAL A 117 19.71 -8.28 -10.86
CA VAL A 117 20.09 -9.67 -10.56
C VAL A 117 19.72 -10.58 -11.73
N HIS A 118 18.51 -10.44 -12.26
CA HIS A 118 18.00 -11.32 -13.32
C HIS A 118 18.15 -10.66 -14.68
N LEU A 119 19.20 -11.01 -15.43
CA LEU A 119 19.42 -10.51 -16.79
C LEU A 119 18.52 -11.23 -17.82
N PHE A 120 18.01 -10.49 -18.79
CA PHE A 120 17.12 -10.95 -19.85
C PHE A 120 17.78 -10.93 -21.23
N GLY A 121 17.60 -12.00 -22.02
CA GLY A 121 18.06 -12.05 -23.41
C GLY A 121 19.53 -11.64 -23.59
N ASP A 122 19.77 -10.70 -24.50
CA ASP A 122 21.10 -10.22 -24.89
C ASP A 122 21.82 -9.41 -23.80
N GLU A 123 21.11 -8.97 -22.76
CA GLU A 123 21.75 -8.38 -21.57
C GLU A 123 22.82 -9.32 -20.98
N LYS A 124 22.62 -10.63 -21.09
CA LYS A 124 23.53 -11.65 -20.55
C LYS A 124 24.91 -11.63 -21.22
N ALA A 125 25.01 -11.13 -22.45
CA ALA A 125 26.30 -10.98 -23.13
C ALA A 125 27.04 -9.73 -22.63
N LEU A 126 26.32 -8.63 -22.47
CA LEU A 126 26.89 -7.31 -22.18
C LEU A 126 27.12 -7.04 -20.69
N PHE A 127 26.21 -7.49 -19.82
CA PHE A 127 26.19 -7.14 -18.40
C PHE A 127 26.53 -8.31 -17.47
N ALA A 128 27.04 -7.97 -16.29
CA ALA A 128 27.19 -8.87 -15.15
C ALA A 128 25.96 -8.75 -14.23
N PRO A 129 25.45 -9.87 -13.68
CA PRO A 129 24.35 -9.83 -12.72
C PRO A 129 24.82 -9.29 -11.37
N GLY A 130 23.95 -8.55 -10.69
CA GLY A 130 24.13 -8.15 -9.30
C GLY A 130 23.98 -9.30 -8.31
N THR A 131 24.29 -9.02 -7.05
CA THR A 131 24.28 -10.02 -5.96
C THR A 131 23.59 -9.53 -4.67
N THR A 132 23.06 -8.31 -4.68
CA THR A 132 22.46 -7.66 -3.50
C THR A 132 20.95 -7.50 -3.67
N GLU A 133 20.24 -7.33 -2.56
CA GLU A 133 18.77 -7.23 -2.52
C GLU A 133 18.23 -5.81 -2.79
N GLY A 134 19.07 -4.80 -3.02
CA GLY A 134 18.60 -3.45 -3.41
C GLY A 134 17.65 -2.77 -2.42
N ARG A 135 17.91 -2.90 -1.11
CA ARG A 135 17.09 -2.27 -0.05
C ARG A 135 17.70 -0.95 0.42
N PHE A 136 16.87 0.04 0.72
CA PHE A 136 17.31 1.26 1.39
C PHE A 136 16.21 1.88 2.24
N THR A 137 16.56 2.87 3.06
CA THR A 137 15.61 3.62 3.88
C THR A 137 15.73 5.11 3.58
N LEU A 138 14.60 5.78 3.37
CA LEU A 138 14.52 7.22 3.16
C LEU A 138 13.31 7.78 3.91
N GLY A 139 13.51 8.83 4.71
CA GLY A 139 12.44 9.44 5.51
C GLY A 139 11.71 8.43 6.43
N GLY A 140 12.45 7.46 6.98
CA GLY A 140 11.89 6.39 7.82
C GLY A 140 11.06 5.34 7.09
N ILE A 141 10.99 5.38 5.74
CA ILE A 141 10.32 4.40 4.88
C ILE A 141 11.38 3.48 4.27
N ARG A 142 11.14 2.17 4.35
CA ARG A 142 12.01 1.16 3.74
C ARG A 142 11.51 0.82 2.33
N PHE A 143 12.42 0.86 1.37
CA PHE A 143 12.17 0.67 -0.06
C PHE A 143 12.91 -0.56 -0.57
N ALA A 144 12.30 -1.22 -1.56
CA ALA A 144 12.95 -2.23 -2.39
C ALA A 144 13.08 -1.72 -3.83
N LEU A 145 14.24 -1.96 -4.44
CA LEU A 145 14.51 -1.72 -5.86
C LEU A 145 14.39 -3.04 -6.61
N ALA A 146 13.83 -2.98 -7.82
CA ALA A 146 13.87 -4.09 -8.76
C ALA A 146 13.85 -3.59 -10.20
N THR A 147 14.66 -4.21 -11.06
CA THR A 147 14.86 -3.75 -12.42
C THR A 147 14.24 -4.73 -13.41
N CYS A 148 13.20 -4.27 -14.11
CA CYS A 148 12.53 -4.94 -15.23
C CYS A 148 12.31 -6.45 -15.09
N PHE A 149 13.22 -7.29 -15.57
CA PHE A 149 13.06 -8.73 -15.55
C PHE A 149 13.04 -9.32 -14.14
N ASP A 150 13.66 -8.64 -13.15
CA ASP A 150 13.51 -8.98 -11.72
C ASP A 150 12.03 -9.07 -11.30
N ASN A 151 11.18 -8.21 -11.87
CA ASN A 151 9.75 -8.15 -11.57
C ASN A 151 8.94 -9.32 -12.17
N SER A 152 9.60 -10.28 -12.81
CA SER A 152 8.97 -11.52 -13.29
C SER A 152 9.17 -12.68 -12.31
N PHE A 153 9.93 -12.46 -11.23
CA PHE A 153 10.28 -13.45 -10.21
C PHE A 153 9.49 -13.16 -8.94
N PRO A 154 8.48 -13.98 -8.58
CA PRO A 154 7.59 -13.70 -7.44
C PRO A 154 8.33 -13.66 -6.09
N GLU A 155 9.49 -14.30 -5.98
CA GLU A 155 10.34 -14.26 -4.79
C GLU A 155 10.97 -12.88 -4.52
N VAL A 156 11.08 -12.01 -5.53
CA VAL A 156 11.66 -10.67 -5.37
C VAL A 156 10.75 -9.76 -4.54
N PRO A 157 9.47 -9.53 -4.91
CA PRO A 157 8.54 -8.77 -4.08
C PRO A 157 8.19 -9.48 -2.77
N ALA A 158 8.17 -10.82 -2.73
CA ALA A 158 7.99 -11.56 -1.48
C ALA A 158 9.09 -11.27 -0.45
N ARG A 159 10.37 -11.31 -0.87
CA ARG A 159 11.50 -10.94 -0.01
C ARG A 159 11.47 -9.47 0.39
N ALA A 160 11.08 -8.58 -0.51
CA ALA A 160 10.93 -7.16 -0.18
C ALA A 160 9.93 -6.94 0.98
N ALA A 161 8.76 -7.59 0.91
CA ALA A 161 7.78 -7.55 1.99
C ALA A 161 8.31 -8.17 3.29
N ALA A 162 8.98 -9.34 3.21
CA ALA A 162 9.59 -9.99 4.37
C ALA A 162 10.69 -9.13 5.03
N ASP A 163 11.43 -8.35 4.25
CA ASP A 163 12.44 -7.39 4.73
C ASP A 163 11.81 -6.14 5.37
N GLY A 164 10.47 -6.05 5.46
CA GLY A 164 9.74 -4.91 5.99
C GLY A 164 9.73 -3.69 5.06
N CYS A 165 9.95 -3.88 3.76
CA CYS A 165 9.80 -2.79 2.80
C CYS A 165 8.33 -2.41 2.69
N ARG A 166 8.07 -1.10 2.58
CA ARG A 166 6.71 -0.56 2.35
C ARG A 166 6.47 -0.22 0.89
N VAL A 167 7.53 0.13 0.18
CA VAL A 167 7.47 0.60 -1.21
C VAL A 167 8.37 -0.25 -2.07
N TYR A 168 7.83 -0.70 -3.18
CA TYR A 168 8.51 -1.45 -4.21
C TYR A 168 8.64 -0.56 -5.45
N LEU A 169 9.88 -0.17 -5.76
CA LEU A 169 10.23 0.67 -6.90
C LEU A 169 10.64 -0.21 -8.07
N ALA A 170 9.79 -0.26 -9.09
CA ALA A 170 10.04 -0.99 -10.32
C ALA A 170 10.52 -0.03 -11.42
N SER A 171 11.80 -0.09 -11.77
CA SER A 171 12.33 0.59 -12.96
C SER A 171 12.34 -0.40 -14.12
N SER A 172 11.58 -0.15 -15.19
CA SER A 172 11.36 -1.13 -16.26
C SER A 172 11.37 -0.53 -17.67
N PHE A 173 11.44 -1.41 -18.66
CA PHE A 173 11.23 -1.11 -20.08
C PHE A 173 10.25 -2.15 -20.69
N HIS A 174 8.96 -2.01 -20.40
CA HIS A 174 7.89 -2.85 -20.97
C HIS A 174 7.36 -2.22 -22.26
N GLY A 175 7.19 -3.04 -23.30
CA GLY A 175 6.59 -2.62 -24.56
C GLY A 175 5.10 -2.95 -24.71
N ALA A 176 4.44 -3.44 -23.66
CA ALA A 176 3.07 -3.93 -23.77
C ALA A 176 2.28 -3.75 -22.46
N ALA A 177 1.02 -3.32 -22.57
CA ALA A 177 0.17 -2.93 -21.45
C ALA A 177 -0.12 -4.08 -20.47
N GLU A 178 -0.20 -5.33 -20.94
CA GLU A 178 -0.42 -6.50 -20.10
C GLU A 178 0.74 -6.73 -19.11
N ARG A 179 1.97 -6.36 -19.50
CA ARG A 179 3.14 -6.43 -18.61
C ARG A 179 3.09 -5.37 -17.52
N VAL A 180 2.44 -4.23 -17.79
CA VAL A 180 2.21 -3.18 -16.79
C VAL A 180 1.07 -3.59 -15.83
N ALA A 181 0.02 -4.21 -16.34
CA ALA A 181 -1.15 -4.61 -15.54
C ALA A 181 -0.81 -5.54 -14.36
N ARG A 182 0.24 -6.36 -14.46
CA ARG A 182 0.67 -7.29 -13.41
C ARG A 182 1.03 -6.62 -12.08
N TYR A 183 1.45 -5.35 -12.09
CA TYR A 183 1.88 -4.65 -10.89
C TYR A 183 0.74 -4.42 -9.89
N ALA A 184 -0.53 -4.42 -10.35
CA ALA A 184 -1.69 -4.40 -9.47
C ALA A 184 -1.76 -5.65 -8.59
N GLN A 185 -1.56 -6.83 -9.19
CA GLN A 185 -1.53 -8.09 -8.46
C GLN A 185 -0.32 -8.16 -7.53
N GLN A 186 0.86 -7.75 -7.99
CA GLN A 186 2.07 -7.73 -7.17
C GLN A 186 1.91 -6.85 -5.92
N ALA A 187 1.23 -5.70 -6.05
CA ALA A 187 0.93 -4.84 -4.91
C ALA A 187 0.02 -5.54 -3.90
N ARG A 188 -1.07 -6.18 -4.35
CA ARG A 188 -2.02 -6.95 -3.52
C ARG A 188 -1.37 -8.10 -2.79
N ASP A 189 -0.68 -8.96 -3.53
CA ASP A 189 -0.18 -10.23 -3.02
C ASP A 189 0.80 -10.03 -1.88
N HIS A 190 1.54 -8.92 -1.91
CA HIS A 190 2.61 -8.60 -0.97
C HIS A 190 2.31 -7.41 -0.04
N GLY A 191 1.16 -6.74 -0.19
CA GLY A 191 0.80 -5.58 0.63
C GLY A 191 1.77 -4.41 0.47
N LEU A 192 2.31 -4.21 -0.73
CA LEU A 192 3.32 -3.18 -1.03
C LEU A 192 2.71 -2.04 -1.83
N HIS A 193 3.12 -0.80 -1.54
CA HIS A 193 2.97 0.26 -2.55
C HIS A 193 3.92 -0.07 -3.71
N VAL A 194 3.40 -0.06 -4.94
CA VAL A 194 4.23 -0.27 -6.13
C VAL A 194 4.28 1.02 -6.94
N LEU A 195 5.49 1.48 -7.25
CA LEU A 195 5.71 2.57 -8.19
C LEU A 195 6.51 2.04 -9.39
N LEU A 196 5.90 2.10 -10.57
CA LEU A 196 6.53 1.74 -11.84
C LEU A 196 6.96 3.02 -12.58
N ALA A 197 8.26 3.14 -12.82
CA ALA A 197 8.81 4.01 -13.84
C ALA A 197 9.13 3.15 -15.07
N ASN A 198 8.36 3.34 -16.15
CA ASN A 198 8.48 2.55 -17.37
C ASN A 198 8.99 3.38 -18.56
N GLY A 199 9.82 2.74 -19.38
CA GLY A 199 10.47 3.37 -20.51
C GLY A 199 9.52 3.75 -21.64
N LEU A 200 9.94 4.73 -22.43
CA LEU A 200 9.25 5.23 -23.62
C LEU A 200 10.14 5.06 -24.85
N GLY A 201 9.50 4.88 -26.00
CA GLY A 201 10.15 5.05 -27.30
C GLY A 201 11.02 3.87 -27.71
N THR A 202 11.86 4.10 -28.72
CA THR A 202 12.67 3.05 -29.34
C THR A 202 13.89 2.70 -28.48
N GLY A 203 14.04 1.41 -28.18
CA GLY A 203 15.26 0.78 -27.72
C GLY A 203 15.49 -0.52 -28.49
N ASN A 204 16.49 -1.33 -28.13
CA ASN A 204 16.74 -2.65 -28.77
C ASN A 204 15.71 -3.74 -28.36
N ALA A 205 14.57 -3.31 -27.83
CA ALA A 205 13.40 -4.08 -27.42
C ALA A 205 12.16 -3.57 -28.21
N PRO A 206 11.01 -4.25 -28.20
CA PRO A 206 9.77 -3.60 -28.62
C PRO A 206 9.63 -2.26 -27.89
N ALA A 207 9.21 -1.22 -28.62
CA ALA A 207 9.23 0.14 -28.13
C ALA A 207 8.52 0.26 -26.78
N GLY A 208 9.12 1.00 -25.84
CA GLY A 208 8.57 1.19 -24.50
C GLY A 208 7.20 1.85 -24.58
N CYS A 209 6.20 1.22 -23.96
CA CYS A 209 4.81 1.66 -24.06
C CYS A 209 4.47 2.82 -23.11
N GLY A 210 5.40 3.26 -22.27
CA GLY A 210 5.09 4.22 -21.21
C GLY A 210 4.21 3.58 -20.16
N LEU A 211 3.03 4.14 -19.90
CA LEU A 211 2.10 3.60 -18.89
C LEU A 211 2.74 3.47 -17.50
N SER A 212 3.68 4.35 -17.14
CA SER A 212 4.17 4.46 -15.76
C SER A 212 2.99 4.57 -14.80
N GLY A 213 3.12 4.04 -13.59
CA GLY A 213 1.96 3.82 -12.73
C GLY A 213 2.30 3.72 -11.26
N ALA A 214 1.31 4.00 -10.43
CA ALA A 214 1.38 3.82 -8.98
C ALA A 214 0.19 3.01 -8.49
N TRP A 215 0.47 2.03 -7.62
CA TRP A 215 -0.53 1.17 -7.01
C TRP A 215 -0.42 1.19 -5.50
N LEU A 216 -1.57 1.24 -4.83
CA LEU A 216 -1.69 1.04 -3.39
C LEU A 216 -1.48 -0.44 -3.04
N PRO A 217 -1.26 -0.79 -1.75
CA PRO A 217 -1.21 -2.18 -1.28
C PRO A 217 -2.46 -3.00 -1.62
N SER A 218 -3.60 -2.35 -1.87
CA SER A 218 -4.83 -2.98 -2.38
C SER A 218 -4.78 -3.35 -3.87
N GLY A 219 -3.72 -2.98 -4.58
CA GLY A 219 -3.61 -3.08 -6.04
C GLY A 219 -4.45 -2.10 -6.81
N GLU A 220 -5.10 -1.13 -6.14
CA GLU A 220 -5.73 -0.01 -6.81
C GLU A 220 -4.68 0.85 -7.50
N ARG A 221 -4.85 1.11 -8.80
CA ARG A 221 -3.99 2.02 -9.54
C ARG A 221 -4.46 3.46 -9.32
N VAL A 222 -3.76 4.20 -8.48
CA VAL A 222 -4.14 5.56 -8.09
C VAL A 222 -3.58 6.65 -9.01
N ALA A 223 -2.57 6.32 -9.81
CA ALA A 223 -2.03 7.24 -10.81
C ALA A 223 -1.42 6.49 -12.01
N ALA A 224 -1.47 7.13 -13.17
CA ALA A 224 -1.01 6.57 -14.44
C ALA A 224 -0.53 7.70 -15.37
N ALA A 225 0.56 7.45 -16.11
CA ALA A 225 0.92 8.23 -17.28
C ALA A 225 0.28 7.64 -18.54
N ALA A 226 0.20 8.44 -19.60
CA ALA A 226 -0.37 7.99 -20.86
C ALA A 226 0.43 6.85 -21.53
N GLU A 227 -0.26 6.11 -22.40
CA GLU A 227 0.38 5.17 -23.33
C GLU A 227 1.12 5.94 -24.43
N TRP A 228 2.28 5.44 -24.83
CA TRP A 228 3.03 5.99 -25.95
C TRP A 228 2.56 5.42 -27.27
N THR A 229 1.99 6.28 -28.12
CA THR A 229 1.41 5.89 -29.42
C THR A 229 2.33 6.17 -30.61
N GLY A 230 3.61 6.44 -30.37
CA GLY A 230 4.55 6.86 -31.42
C GLY A 230 4.45 8.34 -31.83
N THR A 231 3.35 9.01 -31.46
CA THR A 231 3.14 10.45 -31.60
C THR A 231 2.48 10.99 -30.33
N GLY A 232 3.26 11.66 -29.48
CA GLY A 232 2.80 12.21 -28.20
C GLY A 232 3.91 13.04 -27.54
N PRO A 233 3.53 13.94 -26.63
CA PRO A 233 3.70 15.37 -26.82
C PRO A 233 5.15 15.75 -27.10
N GLY A 234 5.33 16.68 -28.05
CA GLY A 234 6.57 17.44 -28.16
C GLY A 234 7.02 17.86 -26.76
N ASP A 235 8.29 17.59 -26.44
CA ASP A 235 8.98 18.06 -25.24
C ASP A 235 8.40 17.65 -23.86
N GLY A 236 7.27 16.94 -23.79
CA GLY A 236 6.49 16.72 -22.56
C GLY A 236 6.79 15.39 -21.85
N ALA A 237 7.35 15.48 -20.64
CA ALA A 237 7.43 14.37 -19.69
C ALA A 237 6.17 14.35 -18.82
N GLU A 238 5.82 13.18 -18.29
CA GLU A 238 4.73 13.01 -17.33
C GLU A 238 5.28 12.52 -15.99
N LEU A 239 4.74 13.06 -14.89
CA LEU A 239 5.04 12.60 -13.54
C LEU A 239 3.81 11.92 -12.93
N VAL A 240 3.98 10.68 -12.50
CA VAL A 240 2.99 9.88 -11.79
C VAL A 240 3.30 9.94 -10.31
N LEU A 241 2.45 10.59 -9.51
CA LEU A 241 2.68 10.78 -8.08
C LEU A 241 1.75 9.90 -7.27
N THR A 242 2.25 9.40 -6.14
CA THR A 242 1.44 8.69 -5.13
C THR A 242 1.96 9.02 -3.75
N ASP A 243 1.06 9.07 -2.77
CA ASP A 243 1.44 9.17 -1.37
C ASP A 243 1.59 7.78 -0.76
N VAL A 244 2.78 7.49 -0.25
CA VAL A 244 3.06 6.23 0.45
C VAL A 244 2.87 6.35 1.96
N ARG A 245 2.17 7.39 2.43
CA ARG A 245 1.59 7.46 3.78
C ARG A 245 0.31 6.62 3.91
N ASP A 246 -0.40 6.39 2.81
CA ASP A 246 -1.70 5.72 2.81
C ASP A 246 -1.52 4.20 2.93
N ARG A 247 -1.20 3.74 4.15
CA ARG A 247 -1.24 2.33 4.51
C ARG A 247 -2.64 1.99 5.01
N ILE A 248 -3.26 0.94 4.46
CA ILE A 248 -4.24 0.17 5.22
C ILE A 248 -3.47 -0.50 6.36
N THR A 249 -3.50 0.11 7.55
CA THR A 249 -2.94 -0.53 8.73
C THR A 249 -3.86 -1.70 9.10
N LEU A 250 -3.38 -2.92 8.92
CA LEU A 250 -4.13 -4.11 9.36
C LEU A 250 -4.16 -4.16 10.88
N MET A 251 -5.19 -4.81 11.44
CA MET A 251 -5.32 -4.96 12.89
C MET A 251 -4.13 -5.72 13.52
N ALA A 252 -3.52 -6.64 12.77
CA ALA A 252 -2.32 -7.39 13.18
C ALA A 252 -1.00 -6.63 13.02
N ASP A 253 -1.02 -5.39 12.53
CA ASP A 253 0.21 -4.65 12.35
C ASP A 253 0.96 -4.49 13.69
N PRO A 254 2.28 -4.75 13.76
CA PRO A 254 3.04 -4.63 15.00
C PRO A 254 2.92 -3.25 15.66
N ALA A 255 2.68 -2.19 14.87
CA ALA A 255 2.45 -0.86 15.41
C ALA A 255 1.15 -0.76 16.23
N VAL A 256 0.10 -1.51 15.86
CA VAL A 256 -1.15 -1.60 16.65
C VAL A 256 -0.88 -2.33 17.95
N ALA A 257 -0.21 -3.49 17.88
CA ALA A 257 0.15 -4.29 19.05
C ALA A 257 1.02 -3.52 20.07
N ALA A 258 1.89 -2.65 19.57
CA ALA A 258 2.80 -1.83 20.37
C ALA A 258 2.10 -0.72 21.17
N ILE A 259 0.85 -0.36 20.84
CA ILE A 259 0.11 0.67 21.59
C ILE A 259 -0.16 0.18 23.02
N PRO A 260 0.27 0.93 24.06
CA PRO A 260 -0.01 0.59 25.44
C PRO A 260 -1.52 0.74 25.73
N VAL A 261 -2.05 -0.15 26.57
CA VAL A 261 -3.43 -0.08 27.04
C VAL A 261 -3.45 0.49 28.45
N LYS A 262 -4.23 1.55 28.68
CA LYS A 262 -4.56 2.07 30.01
C LYS A 262 -6.08 1.97 30.18
N GLU A 263 -6.54 0.80 30.63
CA GLU A 263 -7.97 0.51 30.84
C GLU A 263 -8.61 1.57 31.74
N CYS A 264 -9.67 2.23 31.25
CA CYS A 264 -10.35 3.30 31.96
C CYS A 264 -11.49 2.83 32.89
N GLY A 265 -11.89 1.55 32.82
CA GLY A 265 -12.86 0.94 33.73
C GLY A 265 -14.33 1.12 33.35
N GLU A 266 -14.62 1.69 32.19
CA GLU A 266 -15.98 1.92 31.70
C GLU A 266 -16.77 0.60 31.54
N PRO A 267 -18.04 0.49 31.96
CA PRO A 267 -18.76 -0.78 31.90
C PRO A 267 -19.08 -1.20 30.46
N LEU A 268 -19.25 -2.52 30.28
CA LEU A 268 -19.98 -3.07 29.12
C LEU A 268 -21.47 -2.99 29.43
N VAL A 269 -22.25 -2.36 28.57
CA VAL A 269 -23.70 -2.21 28.70
C VAL A 269 -24.41 -2.93 27.57
N ASP A 270 -25.59 -3.48 27.85
CA ASP A 270 -26.42 -4.12 26.83
C ASP A 270 -27.19 -3.06 26.05
N VAL A 271 -26.84 -2.92 24.77
CA VAL A 271 -27.37 -1.90 23.85
C VAL A 271 -28.90 -1.96 23.78
N ARG A 272 -29.50 -3.16 23.84
CA ARG A 272 -30.96 -3.35 23.75
C ARG A 272 -31.69 -2.68 24.91
N THR A 273 -31.05 -2.64 26.08
CA THR A 273 -31.61 -2.05 27.31
C THR A 273 -31.19 -0.61 27.52
N ALA A 274 -29.94 -0.27 27.19
CA ALA A 274 -29.39 1.06 27.39
C ALA A 274 -29.80 2.05 26.30
N ALA A 275 -30.11 1.56 25.09
CA ALA A 275 -30.47 2.36 23.92
C ALA A 275 -31.59 1.68 23.10
N PRO A 276 -32.83 1.60 23.61
CA PRO A 276 -33.93 0.89 22.94
C PRO A 276 -34.35 1.51 21.59
N THR A 277 -33.89 2.73 21.29
CA THR A 277 -34.11 3.40 20.01
C THR A 277 -33.10 3.00 18.93
N LEU A 278 -31.96 2.42 19.32
CA LEU A 278 -30.97 1.89 18.39
C LEU A 278 -31.39 0.47 17.98
N ARG A 279 -31.56 0.24 16.67
CA ARG A 279 -31.95 -1.06 16.16
C ARG A 279 -30.80 -2.05 16.34
N VAL A 280 -31.09 -3.23 16.88
CA VAL A 280 -30.13 -4.34 17.01
C VAL A 280 -30.58 -5.45 16.06
N ALA A 281 -29.65 -5.98 15.26
CA ALA A 281 -29.94 -7.05 14.30
C ALA A 281 -30.48 -8.29 15.03
N GLU A 282 -31.53 -8.90 14.47
CA GLU A 282 -32.20 -10.08 15.04
C GLU A 282 -31.52 -11.39 14.62
N ASP A 283 -30.57 -11.39 13.69
CA ASP A 283 -30.02 -12.65 13.16
C ASP A 283 -28.85 -13.18 14.01
N LEU A 284 -28.23 -12.32 14.82
CA LEU A 284 -27.14 -12.70 15.72
C LEU A 284 -27.68 -12.96 17.11
N HIS A 285 -27.61 -14.21 17.53
CA HIS A 285 -28.02 -14.65 18.86
C HIS A 285 -26.97 -15.62 19.41
N ASP A 286 -25.97 -15.12 20.12
CA ASP A 286 -25.22 -16.00 21.01
C ASP A 286 -26.06 -16.27 22.27
N ALA A 287 -25.92 -17.48 22.84
CA ALA A 287 -26.73 -17.94 23.97
C ALA A 287 -26.65 -17.04 25.22
N LEU A 288 -25.63 -16.18 25.30
CA LEU A 288 -25.35 -15.31 26.44
C LEU A 288 -25.58 -13.83 26.14
N GLY A 289 -26.04 -13.50 24.92
CA GLY A 289 -26.28 -12.14 24.44
C GLY A 289 -25.04 -11.23 24.46
N ALA A 290 -23.85 -11.81 24.38
CA ALA A 290 -22.58 -11.08 24.45
C ALA A 290 -22.43 -10.08 23.28
N PHE A 291 -22.87 -10.44 22.08
CA PHE A 291 -22.79 -9.59 20.88
C PHE A 291 -23.41 -8.20 21.08
N ALA A 292 -24.48 -8.11 21.88
CA ALA A 292 -25.22 -6.88 22.16
C ALA A 292 -24.57 -6.00 23.24
N LEU A 293 -23.43 -6.41 23.80
CA LEU A 293 -22.69 -5.63 24.78
C LEU A 293 -21.72 -4.67 24.09
N LEU A 294 -21.55 -3.47 24.64
CA LEU A 294 -20.64 -2.44 24.13
C LEU A 294 -20.14 -1.57 25.29
N ARG A 295 -18.95 -0.96 25.20
CA ARG A 295 -18.55 0.05 26.20
C ARG A 295 -19.52 1.24 26.14
N GLU A 296 -19.92 1.74 27.31
CA GLU A 296 -20.90 2.82 27.44
C GLU A 296 -20.56 4.04 26.57
N GLY A 297 -19.30 4.45 26.55
CA GLY A 297 -18.81 5.61 25.80
C GLY A 297 -18.78 5.40 24.30
N VAL A 298 -18.68 4.15 23.82
CA VAL A 298 -18.87 3.83 22.41
C VAL A 298 -20.37 3.91 22.08
N LEU A 299 -21.25 3.39 22.94
CA LEU A 299 -22.71 3.52 22.77
C LEU A 299 -23.15 4.99 22.69
N GLN A 300 -22.65 5.85 23.57
CA GLN A 300 -22.99 7.28 23.53
C GLN A 300 -22.59 7.93 22.20
N ARG A 301 -21.46 7.53 21.61
CA ARG A 301 -21.05 8.01 20.28
C ARG A 301 -21.95 7.50 19.16
N LEU A 302 -22.42 6.26 19.25
CA LEU A 302 -23.40 5.74 18.30
C LEU A 302 -24.73 6.51 18.35
N LEU A 303 -25.17 6.92 19.54
CA LEU A 303 -26.37 7.76 19.69
C LEU A 303 -26.16 9.14 19.03
N VAL A 304 -25.00 9.76 19.23
CA VAL A 304 -24.64 11.02 18.55
C VAL A 304 -24.59 10.83 17.02
N ALA A 305 -23.98 9.75 16.54
CA ALA A 305 -23.92 9.45 15.12
C ALA A 305 -25.33 9.22 14.54
N GLN A 306 -26.20 8.49 15.25
CA GLN A 306 -27.60 8.24 14.88
C GLN A 306 -28.39 9.54 14.73
N GLU A 307 -28.18 10.51 15.62
CA GLU A 307 -28.83 11.84 15.55
C GLU A 307 -28.35 12.69 14.36
N SER A 308 -27.14 12.43 13.85
CA SER A 308 -26.58 13.15 12.70
C SER A 308 -26.96 12.59 11.33
N LEU A 309 -27.61 11.41 11.29
CA LEU A 309 -28.00 10.78 10.03
C LEU A 309 -29.09 11.57 9.30
N PRO A 310 -29.09 11.59 7.96
CA PRO A 310 -30.18 12.16 7.17
C PRO A 310 -31.53 11.51 7.50
N ASP A 311 -32.61 12.27 7.30
CA ASP A 311 -33.98 11.75 7.39
C ASP A 311 -34.14 10.50 6.51
N GLY A 312 -34.79 9.48 7.08
CA GLY A 312 -35.01 8.20 6.39
C GLY A 312 -33.93 7.13 6.60
N LEU A 313 -32.80 7.45 7.24
CA LEU A 313 -31.74 6.47 7.55
C LEU A 313 -31.58 6.25 9.05
N ARG A 314 -31.29 5.01 9.44
CA ARG A 314 -31.02 4.59 10.82
C ARG A 314 -29.79 3.69 10.88
N LEU A 315 -29.08 3.72 12.01
CA LEU A 315 -28.05 2.74 12.32
C LEU A 315 -28.72 1.43 12.73
N GLN A 316 -28.19 0.31 12.26
CA GLN A 316 -28.48 -1.01 12.77
C GLN A 316 -27.21 -1.62 13.35
N PHE A 317 -27.20 -1.82 14.66
CA PHE A 317 -26.13 -2.45 15.42
C PHE A 317 -26.12 -3.96 15.15
N VAL A 318 -24.94 -4.52 14.88
CA VAL A 318 -24.76 -5.93 14.55
C VAL A 318 -23.96 -6.66 15.63
N GLU A 319 -22.76 -6.21 15.98
CA GLU A 319 -21.95 -6.81 17.04
C GLU A 319 -21.08 -5.75 17.72
N GLY A 320 -21.00 -5.77 19.06
CA GLY A 320 -20.14 -4.88 19.83
C GLY A 320 -19.06 -5.65 20.58
N TYR A 321 -19.45 -6.71 21.28
CA TYR A 321 -18.53 -7.45 22.14
C TYR A 321 -18.46 -8.93 21.80
N ARG A 322 -17.23 -9.42 21.68
CA ARG A 322 -16.92 -10.82 21.43
C ARG A 322 -16.04 -11.38 22.55
N PRO A 323 -16.50 -12.39 23.32
CA PRO A 323 -15.70 -12.97 24.39
C PRO A 323 -14.31 -13.42 23.89
N PRO A 324 -13.22 -13.19 24.65
CA PRO A 324 -11.87 -13.56 24.21
C PRO A 324 -11.73 -15.04 23.81
N GLY A 325 -12.39 -15.95 24.54
CA GLY A 325 -12.43 -17.37 24.19
C GLY A 325 -13.13 -17.67 22.86
N LEU A 326 -14.15 -16.88 22.48
CA LEU A 326 -14.83 -17.00 21.19
C LEU A 326 -13.97 -16.42 20.05
N GLN A 327 -13.35 -15.25 20.28
CA GLN A 327 -12.43 -14.64 19.32
C GLN A 327 -11.28 -15.58 18.95
N ARG A 328 -10.70 -16.28 19.94
CA ARG A 328 -9.64 -17.27 19.71
C ARG A 328 -10.10 -18.39 18.80
N ARG A 329 -11.29 -18.94 19.03
CA ARG A 329 -11.87 -20.00 18.19
C ARG A 329 -12.09 -19.54 16.75
N TYR A 330 -12.55 -18.30 16.53
CA TYR A 330 -12.72 -17.76 15.17
C TYR A 330 -11.39 -17.62 14.45
N PHE A 331 -10.37 -17.09 15.13
CA PHE A 331 -9.04 -16.92 14.54
C PHE A 331 -8.39 -18.27 14.20
N GLU A 332 -8.44 -19.23 15.12
CA GLU A 332 -7.92 -20.59 14.92
C GLU A 332 -8.65 -21.30 13.78
N GLY A 333 -9.99 -21.24 13.77
CA GLY A 333 -10.80 -21.86 12.72
C GLY A 333 -10.48 -21.34 11.32
N TYR A 334 -10.42 -20.02 11.13
CA TYR A 334 -10.08 -19.44 9.83
C TYR A 334 -8.62 -19.71 9.43
N THR A 335 -7.70 -19.73 10.40
CA THR A 335 -6.31 -20.14 10.15
C THR A 335 -6.22 -21.58 9.66
N ASP A 336 -7.05 -22.49 10.20
CA ASP A 336 -7.12 -23.88 9.76
C ASP A 336 -7.66 -24.03 8.33
N GLU A 337 -8.67 -23.23 7.96
CA GLU A 337 -9.19 -23.15 6.58
C GLU A 337 -8.10 -22.69 5.60
N LEU A 338 -7.39 -21.60 5.92
CA LEU A 338 -6.28 -21.11 5.11
C LEU A 338 -5.15 -22.14 5.00
N ARG A 339 -4.87 -22.88 6.08
CA ARG A 339 -3.86 -23.95 6.05
C ARG A 339 -4.27 -25.09 5.14
N ALA A 340 -5.56 -25.44 5.12
CA ALA A 340 -6.10 -26.46 4.21
C ALA A 340 -6.04 -26.00 2.75
N ALA A 341 -6.35 -24.72 2.47
CA ALA A 341 -6.28 -24.14 1.13
C ALA A 341 -4.83 -23.91 0.64
N HIS A 342 -3.89 -23.66 1.55
CA HIS A 342 -2.50 -23.33 1.25
C HIS A 342 -1.49 -24.14 2.08
N PRO A 343 -1.31 -25.46 1.80
CA PRO A 343 -0.49 -26.35 2.64
C PRO A 343 1.01 -26.02 2.71
N HIS A 344 1.49 -25.14 1.83
CA HIS A 344 2.89 -24.75 1.72
C HIS A 344 3.20 -23.42 2.43
N TRP A 345 2.19 -22.74 2.99
CA TRP A 345 2.41 -21.51 3.75
C TRP A 345 2.99 -21.83 5.12
N ASP A 346 3.96 -21.03 5.56
CA ASP A 346 4.45 -21.09 6.93
C ASP A 346 3.46 -20.44 7.92
N ALA A 347 3.72 -20.64 9.21
CA ALA A 347 2.85 -20.13 10.28
C ALA A 347 2.74 -18.60 10.29
N ALA A 348 3.81 -17.89 9.93
CA ALA A 348 3.81 -16.42 9.93
C ALA A 348 2.94 -15.87 8.80
N ARG A 349 3.03 -16.46 7.60
CA ARG A 349 2.19 -16.13 6.46
C ARG A 349 0.73 -16.47 6.70
N LEU A 350 0.44 -17.63 7.30
CA LEU A 350 -0.93 -18.00 7.68
C LEU A 350 -1.52 -17.02 8.69
N HIS A 351 -0.75 -16.64 9.71
CA HIS A 351 -1.19 -15.64 10.69
C HIS A 351 -1.46 -14.28 10.05
N GLN A 352 -0.56 -13.80 9.18
CA GLN A 352 -0.74 -12.55 8.45
C GLN A 352 -1.97 -12.60 7.53
N ALA A 353 -2.18 -13.69 6.81
CA ALA A 353 -3.34 -13.85 5.93
C ALA A 353 -4.64 -13.93 6.74
N ALA A 354 -4.69 -14.73 7.80
CA ALA A 354 -5.84 -14.84 8.70
C ALA A 354 -6.22 -13.48 9.28
N SER A 355 -5.21 -12.68 9.65
CA SER A 355 -5.42 -11.35 10.23
C SER A 355 -6.05 -10.30 9.30
N ARG A 356 -6.13 -10.57 7.99
CA ARG A 356 -6.83 -9.70 7.04
C ARG A 356 -8.34 -9.73 7.22
N TYR A 357 -8.87 -10.81 7.81
CA TYR A 357 -10.30 -11.05 7.95
C TYR A 357 -10.74 -11.30 9.39
N VAL A 358 -9.90 -11.95 10.22
CA VAL A 358 -10.19 -12.16 11.64
C VAL A 358 -9.08 -11.53 12.48
N SER A 359 -9.42 -10.57 13.33
CA SER A 359 -8.44 -9.92 14.22
C SER A 359 -7.71 -10.93 15.12
N PRO A 360 -6.38 -10.80 15.31
CA PRO A 360 -5.65 -11.66 16.25
C PRO A 360 -6.19 -11.53 17.68
N PRO A 361 -6.29 -12.64 18.46
CA PRO A 361 -6.86 -12.62 19.80
C PRO A 361 -6.19 -11.64 20.78
N GLU A 362 -4.90 -11.37 20.61
CA GLU A 362 -4.08 -10.46 21.42
C GLU A 362 -4.40 -8.97 21.21
N ILE A 363 -5.07 -8.61 20.10
CA ILE A 363 -5.36 -7.23 19.69
C ILE A 363 -6.87 -7.01 19.46
N ALA A 364 -7.66 -8.09 19.43
CA ALA A 364 -9.07 -8.10 19.05
C ALA A 364 -9.93 -7.00 19.68
N PRO A 365 -10.34 -5.99 18.89
CA PRO A 365 -11.09 -4.83 19.39
C PRO A 365 -12.45 -5.16 20.03
N HIS A 366 -13.20 -6.09 19.43
CA HIS A 366 -14.49 -6.53 19.98
C HIS A 366 -14.35 -7.17 21.36
N SER A 367 -13.23 -7.83 21.67
CA SER A 367 -13.00 -8.37 23.01
C SER A 367 -12.75 -7.29 24.07
N ALA A 368 -12.46 -6.06 23.66
CA ALA A 368 -12.41 -4.91 24.56
C ALA A 368 -13.77 -4.20 24.71
N GLY A 369 -14.75 -4.51 23.84
CA GLY A 369 -15.99 -3.76 23.66
C GLY A 369 -15.78 -2.35 23.11
N GLY A 370 -14.58 -2.09 22.55
CA GLY A 370 -14.18 -0.82 21.94
C GLY A 370 -14.48 -0.74 20.45
N ALA A 371 -14.97 -1.83 19.85
CA ALA A 371 -15.36 -1.86 18.44
C ALA A 371 -16.83 -2.20 18.27
N VAL A 372 -17.36 -1.86 17.10
CA VAL A 372 -18.73 -2.14 16.70
C VAL A 372 -18.81 -2.41 15.21
N ASP A 373 -19.53 -3.47 14.87
CA ASP A 373 -19.99 -3.78 13.53
C ASP A 373 -21.41 -3.28 13.38
N LEU A 374 -21.69 -2.50 12.34
CA LEU A 374 -23.00 -1.91 12.09
C LEU A 374 -23.24 -1.56 10.61
N THR A 375 -24.51 -1.43 10.24
CA THR A 375 -24.93 -1.00 8.90
C THR A 375 -25.92 0.18 8.96
N LEU A 376 -26.29 0.69 7.78
CA LEU A 376 -27.43 1.57 7.58
C LEU A 376 -28.65 0.76 7.16
N VAL A 377 -29.82 1.20 7.62
CA VAL A 377 -31.14 0.73 7.19
C VAL A 377 -32.07 1.91 6.96
N THR A 378 -33.19 1.68 6.28
CA THR A 378 -34.27 2.68 6.18
C THR A 378 -34.91 2.96 7.54
N ALA A 379 -35.75 4.00 7.63
CA ALA A 379 -36.50 4.30 8.85
C ALA A 379 -37.41 3.13 9.26
N GLU A 380 -37.92 2.38 8.28
CA GLU A 380 -38.74 1.20 8.43
C GLU A 380 -37.92 -0.02 8.87
N GLY A 381 -36.63 -0.05 8.53
CA GLY A 381 -35.68 -1.10 8.89
C GLY A 381 -35.27 -1.99 7.72
N ASP A 382 -35.57 -1.59 6.48
CA ASP A 382 -35.15 -2.30 5.28
C ASP A 382 -33.67 -2.08 5.01
N GLU A 383 -32.99 -3.10 4.49
CA GLU A 383 -31.59 -3.01 4.10
C GLU A 383 -31.39 -1.97 2.98
N VAL A 384 -30.32 -1.20 3.08
CA VAL A 384 -29.85 -0.34 1.98
C VAL A 384 -28.62 -0.95 1.32
N ASP A 385 -28.43 -0.67 0.04
CA ASP A 385 -27.25 -1.14 -0.69
C ASP A 385 -25.98 -0.55 -0.06
N MET A 386 -25.15 -1.40 0.54
CA MET A 386 -23.83 -1.08 1.07
C MET A 386 -22.71 -1.66 0.21
N GLY A 387 -23.02 -2.24 -0.95
CA GLY A 387 -22.10 -2.84 -1.90
C GLY A 387 -21.74 -4.30 -1.63
N THR A 388 -21.79 -4.73 -0.36
CA THR A 388 -21.63 -6.13 0.06
C THR A 388 -22.45 -6.36 1.34
N PRO A 389 -22.84 -7.61 1.65
CA PRO A 389 -23.31 -7.96 2.99
C PRO A 389 -22.23 -7.72 4.06
N ILE A 390 -22.65 -7.54 5.31
CA ILE A 390 -21.72 -7.58 6.45
C ILE A 390 -21.02 -8.94 6.49
N ASN A 391 -19.75 -8.95 6.90
CA ASN A 391 -18.88 -10.13 6.96
C ASN A 391 -18.54 -10.75 5.60
N ALA A 392 -18.79 -10.07 4.48
CA ALA A 392 -18.25 -10.52 3.19
C ALA A 392 -16.72 -10.44 3.20
N SER A 393 -16.03 -11.56 3.01
CA SER A 393 -14.57 -11.58 2.95
C SER A 393 -14.03 -10.85 1.70
N PRO A 394 -12.75 -10.44 1.69
CA PRO A 394 -12.11 -9.90 0.50
C PRO A 394 -12.18 -10.85 -0.70
N GLU A 395 -12.07 -12.15 -0.46
CA GLU A 395 -12.11 -13.20 -1.48
C GLU A 395 -13.51 -13.39 -2.07
N GLU A 396 -14.57 -13.33 -1.25
CA GLU A 396 -15.96 -13.46 -1.70
C GLU A 396 -16.45 -12.21 -2.44
N SER A 397 -15.92 -11.04 -2.07
CA SER A 397 -16.37 -9.74 -2.56
C SER A 397 -15.49 -9.11 -3.64
N ASP A 398 -14.40 -9.78 -4.04
CA ASP A 398 -13.35 -9.19 -4.89
C ASP A 398 -12.87 -7.82 -4.36
N GLY A 399 -12.73 -7.73 -3.03
CA GLY A 399 -12.34 -6.50 -2.31
C GLY A 399 -13.45 -5.45 -2.16
N ALA A 400 -14.67 -5.68 -2.60
CA ALA A 400 -15.77 -4.72 -2.43
C ALA A 400 -16.15 -4.48 -0.95
N CYS A 401 -15.75 -5.35 -0.02
CA CYS A 401 -15.86 -5.14 1.42
C CYS A 401 -14.99 -3.97 1.96
N TYR A 402 -13.94 -3.57 1.23
CA TYR A 402 -13.07 -2.47 1.67
C TYR A 402 -13.82 -1.15 1.64
N THR A 403 -13.66 -0.32 2.68
CA THR A 403 -14.42 0.92 2.86
C THR A 403 -14.33 1.84 1.64
N ALA A 404 -13.13 1.95 1.07
CA ALA A 404 -12.83 2.79 -0.08
C ALA A 404 -12.89 2.06 -1.44
N ALA A 405 -13.56 0.90 -1.53
CA ALA A 405 -13.60 0.09 -2.75
C ALA A 405 -13.93 0.93 -4.03
N PRO A 406 -13.13 0.77 -5.11
CA PRO A 406 -13.26 1.62 -6.29
C PRO A 406 -14.51 1.31 -7.11
N ASP A 407 -14.99 0.07 -7.12
CA ASP A 407 -16.04 -0.41 -8.03
C ASP A 407 -17.45 -0.48 -7.40
N LEU A 408 -17.71 0.32 -6.36
CA LEU A 408 -19.03 0.41 -5.73
C LEU A 408 -20.07 1.08 -6.64
N THR A 409 -21.32 0.60 -6.56
CA THR A 409 -22.48 1.28 -7.14
C THR A 409 -22.57 2.72 -6.60
N PRO A 410 -23.13 3.67 -7.36
CA PRO A 410 -23.32 5.04 -6.87
C PRO A 410 -24.11 5.12 -5.55
N ALA A 411 -25.09 4.21 -5.37
CA ALA A 411 -25.89 4.13 -4.14
C ALA A 411 -25.06 3.65 -2.95
N ALA A 412 -24.36 2.52 -3.08
CA ALA A 412 -23.46 2.00 -2.04
C ALA A 412 -22.42 3.03 -1.62
N ARG A 413 -21.82 3.72 -2.59
CA ARG A 413 -20.85 4.79 -2.31
C ARG A 413 -21.47 5.96 -1.55
N ALA A 414 -22.71 6.33 -1.87
CA ALA A 414 -23.42 7.39 -1.16
C ALA A 414 -23.75 7.00 0.29
N HIS A 415 -24.27 5.79 0.52
CA HIS A 415 -24.57 5.30 1.87
C HIS A 415 -23.30 5.14 2.73
N ARG A 416 -22.22 4.58 2.16
CA ARG A 416 -20.94 4.51 2.89
C ARG A 416 -20.40 5.90 3.24
N ARG A 417 -20.55 6.91 2.38
CA ARG A 417 -20.16 8.30 2.72
C ARG A 417 -20.96 8.87 3.88
N VAL A 418 -22.27 8.63 3.91
CA VAL A 418 -23.14 9.04 5.03
C VAL A 418 -22.69 8.37 6.32
N LEU A 419 -22.51 7.05 6.29
CA LEU A 419 -22.06 6.27 7.44
C LEU A 419 -20.70 6.77 7.95
N ASN A 420 -19.75 6.95 7.04
CA ASN A 420 -18.41 7.40 7.38
C ASN A 420 -18.41 8.78 8.02
N ALA A 421 -19.17 9.72 7.44
CA ALA A 421 -19.27 11.07 7.97
C ALA A 421 -19.85 11.08 9.40
N ALA A 422 -20.94 10.36 9.64
CA ALA A 422 -21.61 10.31 10.93
C ALA A 422 -20.70 9.73 12.04
N LEU A 423 -20.08 8.58 11.79
CA LEU A 423 -19.28 7.88 12.79
C LEU A 423 -17.91 8.56 13.03
N THR A 424 -17.30 9.10 11.98
CA THR A 424 -16.06 9.88 12.11
C THR A 424 -16.31 11.16 12.92
N ALA A 425 -17.43 11.85 12.67
CA ALA A 425 -17.81 13.04 13.45
C ALA A 425 -18.07 12.71 14.93
N ALA A 426 -18.55 11.51 15.23
CA ALA A 426 -18.70 11.00 16.61
C ALA A 426 -17.37 10.49 17.22
N GLY A 427 -16.27 10.55 16.48
CA GLY A 427 -14.93 10.23 16.96
C GLY A 427 -14.53 8.75 16.83
N LEU A 428 -15.32 7.92 16.15
CA LEU A 428 -14.92 6.56 15.79
C LEU A 428 -14.01 6.59 14.56
N VAL A 429 -13.16 5.57 14.43
CA VAL A 429 -12.35 5.35 13.22
C VAL A 429 -12.82 4.08 12.53
N ASN A 430 -12.89 4.10 11.19
CA ASN A 430 -13.22 2.91 10.42
C ASN A 430 -11.98 2.02 10.23
N TYR A 431 -12.20 0.70 10.21
CA TYR A 431 -11.20 -0.25 9.75
C TYR A 431 -11.28 -0.41 8.22
N PRO A 432 -10.24 -0.06 7.44
CA PRO A 432 -10.37 0.12 5.99
C PRO A 432 -10.72 -1.13 5.18
N THR A 433 -10.47 -2.33 5.72
CA THR A 433 -10.81 -3.60 5.04
C THR A 433 -12.27 -4.01 5.25
N GLU A 434 -12.99 -3.37 6.18
CA GLU A 434 -14.34 -3.74 6.59
C GLU A 434 -15.19 -2.48 6.71
N TRP A 435 -16.04 -2.20 5.72
CA TRP A 435 -16.86 -0.97 5.71
C TRP A 435 -17.81 -0.83 6.91
N TRP A 436 -18.16 -1.95 7.55
CA TRP A 436 -19.06 -2.04 8.70
C TRP A 436 -18.36 -1.92 10.06
N HIS A 437 -17.03 -2.07 10.11
CA HIS A 437 -16.28 -2.16 11.37
C HIS A 437 -15.72 -0.80 11.81
N TRP A 438 -16.00 -0.44 13.06
CA TRP A 438 -15.65 0.84 13.65
C TRP A 438 -15.06 0.69 15.04
N SER A 439 -14.00 1.46 15.32
CA SER A 439 -13.21 1.41 16.54
C SER A 439 -13.27 2.73 17.31
N TYR A 440 -13.36 2.64 18.63
CA TYR A 440 -13.14 3.74 19.56
C TYR A 440 -12.49 3.25 20.86
N GLY A 441 -11.43 3.93 21.29
CA GLY A 441 -10.74 3.64 22.55
C GLY A 441 -9.93 2.34 22.58
N ASP A 442 -9.99 1.49 21.56
CA ASP A 442 -9.08 0.35 21.40
C ASP A 442 -7.69 0.79 20.85
N ARG A 443 -6.80 -0.18 20.64
CA ARG A 443 -5.44 0.06 20.11
C ARG A 443 -5.43 0.59 18.68
N TYR A 444 -6.36 0.14 17.84
CA TYR A 444 -6.44 0.59 16.46
C TYR A 444 -6.87 2.05 16.38
N TRP A 445 -7.89 2.42 17.17
CA TRP A 445 -8.30 3.80 17.35
C TRP A 445 -7.15 4.68 17.84
N ALA A 446 -6.40 4.23 18.86
CA ALA A 446 -5.31 5.00 19.40
C ALA A 446 -4.19 5.21 18.37
N LEU A 447 -3.84 4.19 17.59
CA LEU A 447 -2.87 4.33 16.50
C LEU A 447 -3.37 5.28 15.41
N ALA A 448 -4.61 5.11 14.96
CA ALA A 448 -5.20 5.88 13.86
C ALA A 448 -5.37 7.38 14.21
N THR A 449 -5.64 7.69 15.49
CA THR A 449 -5.82 9.07 15.98
C THR A 449 -4.54 9.69 16.54
N GLY A 450 -3.47 8.90 16.72
CA GLY A 450 -2.23 9.35 17.36
C GLY A 450 -2.35 9.50 18.88
N ALA A 451 -3.33 8.86 19.52
CA ALA A 451 -3.43 8.83 20.97
C ALA A 451 -2.26 8.04 21.59
N GLU A 452 -1.76 8.50 22.74
CA GLU A 452 -0.60 7.90 23.41
C GLU A 452 -0.87 6.45 23.88
N HIS A 453 -2.13 6.11 24.16
CA HIS A 453 -2.55 4.81 24.67
C HIS A 453 -4.01 4.50 24.31
N ALA A 454 -4.34 3.22 24.25
CA ALA A 454 -5.72 2.74 24.19
C ALA A 454 -6.42 2.88 25.55
N LEU A 455 -7.71 3.17 25.54
CA LEU A 455 -8.60 3.31 26.69
C LEU A 455 -9.18 1.96 27.16
N TYR A 456 -9.32 1.01 26.25
CA TYR A 456 -9.97 -0.28 26.52
C TYR A 456 -9.04 -1.45 26.21
N GLY A 457 -8.96 -2.40 27.13
CA GLY A 457 -8.32 -3.70 26.92
C GLY A 457 -9.34 -4.85 26.82
N PRO A 458 -8.91 -6.04 26.36
CA PRO A 458 -9.75 -7.23 26.38
C PRO A 458 -10.31 -7.48 27.79
N LYS A 459 -11.60 -7.78 27.88
CA LYS A 459 -12.31 -7.99 29.14
C LYS A 459 -12.98 -9.35 29.11
N GLU A 460 -12.67 -10.21 30.07
CA GLU A 460 -13.45 -11.42 30.33
C GLU A 460 -14.75 -11.06 31.05
N ARG A 461 -15.82 -11.83 30.83
CA ARG A 461 -17.08 -11.66 31.57
C ARG A 461 -16.96 -12.35 32.91
N ASP A 462 -17.41 -11.72 33.99
CA ASP A 462 -17.48 -12.36 35.30
C ASP A 462 -18.32 -13.66 35.19
N GLY A 463 -17.69 -14.81 35.49
CA GLY A 463 -18.32 -16.14 35.43
C GLY A 463 -18.03 -16.98 34.19
N GLN A 464 -17.02 -16.64 33.37
CA GLN A 464 -16.48 -17.48 32.29
C GLN A 464 -14.99 -17.80 32.47
#